data_AF-A0A954PJ17-F1
#
_entry.id   AF-A0A954PJ17-F1
#
_cell.length_a   1.000
_cell.length_b   1.000
_cell.length_c   1.000
_cell.angle_alpha   90.00
_cell.angle_beta   90.00
_cell.angle_gamma   90.00
#
_symmetry.space_group_name_H-M   'P 1'
#
loop_
_entity.id
_entity.type
_entity.pdbx_description
1 polymer ?
#
loop_
_entity_poly.entity_id
_entity_poly.type
_entity_poly.pdbx_seq_one_letter_code
_entity_poly.pdbx_strand_id
1 'polypeptide(L)'
;MTLHLPSYLAERDRRSFLKSSAITVAGAACIPAVARAAEATSSAPESLVKVLYESLSPAQRESVCYDWNYQDPKRGLLRTRVAANWKMNSQEVMGEFYTDEQRDLIRKIFEGIVDPQWHAKFDQQMDDDCGGFGHEQSIGIFGKPGDD
;
A
#
# COMPACT_ATOMS: atom_id res chain seq x y z
N MET A 1 22.19 1.63 -44.89
CA MET A 1 22.85 1.10 -43.68
C MET A 1 21.76 0.93 -42.63
N THR A 2 21.16 -0.25 -42.58
CA THR A 2 19.96 -0.54 -41.80
C THR A 2 20.41 -1.22 -40.51
N LEU A 3 20.38 -0.50 -39.38
CA LEU A 3 20.75 -1.05 -38.08
C LEU A 3 19.52 -1.71 -37.46
N HIS A 4 19.52 -3.04 -37.46
CA HIS A 4 18.60 -3.91 -36.75
C HIS A 4 19.06 -3.97 -35.28
N LEU A 5 18.32 -3.34 -34.37
CA LEU A 5 18.58 -3.47 -32.92
C LEU A 5 17.76 -4.66 -32.39
N PRO A 6 18.40 -5.69 -31.80
CA PRO A 6 17.68 -6.82 -31.22
C PRO A 6 17.02 -6.43 -29.88
N SER A 7 15.75 -6.80 -29.76
CA SER A 7 14.94 -6.78 -28.55
C SER A 7 15.49 -7.75 -27.50
N TYR A 8 15.91 -7.26 -26.33
CA TYR A 8 16.11 -8.10 -25.13
C TYR A 8 16.04 -7.25 -23.86
N LEU A 9 14.86 -6.75 -23.51
CA LEU A 9 14.58 -6.44 -22.10
C LEU A 9 14.09 -7.72 -21.46
N ALA A 10 15.05 -8.51 -20.98
CA ALA A 10 14.79 -9.60 -20.07
C ALA A 10 14.05 -9.06 -18.85
N GLU A 11 12.85 -9.58 -18.66
CA GLU A 11 12.00 -9.36 -17.50
C GLU A 11 12.81 -9.71 -16.24
N ARG A 12 13.26 -8.68 -15.51
CA ARG A 12 14.05 -8.86 -14.29
C ARG A 12 13.12 -9.34 -13.20
N ASP A 13 13.08 -10.66 -13.03
CA ASP A 13 12.34 -11.33 -11.96
C ASP A 13 12.86 -10.83 -10.59
N ARG A 14 12.04 -10.01 -9.91
CA ARG A 14 12.31 -9.46 -8.58
C ARG A 14 12.63 -10.55 -7.56
N ARG A 15 12.22 -11.80 -7.80
CA ARG A 15 12.46 -12.96 -6.93
C ARG A 15 13.88 -13.53 -7.03
N SER A 16 14.61 -13.25 -8.11
CA SER A 16 16.00 -13.71 -8.26
C SER A 16 16.96 -12.96 -7.35
N PHE A 17 16.71 -11.66 -7.11
CA PHE A 17 17.55 -10.80 -6.27
C PHE A 17 17.52 -11.19 -4.79
N LEU A 18 16.39 -11.70 -4.30
CA LEU A 18 16.23 -12.14 -2.90
C LEU A 18 16.90 -13.49 -2.59
N LYS A 19 17.41 -14.22 -3.59
CA LYS A 19 18.02 -15.55 -3.39
C LYS A 19 19.53 -15.56 -3.09
N SER A 20 20.21 -14.40 -3.11
CA SER A 20 21.68 -14.37 -3.04
C SER A 20 22.29 -13.95 -1.69
N SER A 21 21.56 -14.07 -0.58
CA SER A 21 22.09 -13.74 0.76
C SER A 21 22.13 -14.95 1.69
N ALA A 22 23.03 -15.89 1.42
CA ALA A 22 23.42 -16.92 2.40
C ALA A 22 24.86 -17.38 2.11
N ILE A 23 25.63 -17.68 3.18
CA ILE A 23 27.02 -18.24 3.25
C ILE A 23 28.07 -17.12 3.54
N THR A 24 28.87 -17.05 4.63
CA THR A 24 29.20 -17.93 5.78
C THR A 24 29.85 -17.10 6.91
N VAL A 25 29.66 -17.47 8.18
CA VAL A 25 30.76 -17.47 9.18
C VAL A 25 30.64 -18.75 10.01
N ALA A 26 31.72 -19.54 10.02
CA ALA A 26 31.86 -20.76 10.82
C ALA A 26 32.31 -20.41 12.24
N GLY A 27 31.65 -20.99 13.25
CA GLY A 27 32.05 -20.90 14.65
C GLY A 27 31.19 -21.81 15.52
N ALA A 28 31.73 -22.97 15.89
CA ALA A 28 31.07 -23.95 16.74
C ALA A 28 31.14 -23.54 18.22
N ALA A 29 29.98 -23.27 18.84
CA ALA A 29 29.78 -23.36 20.28
C ALA A 29 28.29 -23.65 20.56
N CYS A 30 28.02 -24.76 21.23
CA CYS A 30 26.69 -25.27 21.54
C CYS A 30 25.98 -24.41 22.61
N ILE A 31 24.81 -23.84 22.30
CA ILE A 31 23.73 -23.52 23.28
C ILE A 31 22.37 -23.67 22.58
N PRO A 32 21.40 -24.40 23.16
CA PRO A 32 20.09 -24.62 22.56
C PRO A 32 19.12 -23.50 22.95
N ALA A 33 18.54 -22.84 21.96
CA ALA A 33 17.22 -22.24 22.05
C ALA A 33 16.77 -21.96 20.63
N VAL A 34 15.82 -22.77 20.16
CA VAL A 34 15.01 -22.46 18.98
C VAL A 34 14.12 -21.28 19.36
N ALA A 35 14.71 -20.09 19.44
CA ALA A 35 13.99 -18.87 19.24
C ALA A 35 13.71 -18.82 17.74
N ARG A 36 12.59 -19.42 17.32
CA ARG A 36 11.88 -18.87 16.16
C ARG A 36 11.65 -17.42 16.55
N ALA A 37 12.50 -16.52 16.04
CA ALA A 37 12.03 -15.19 15.78
C ALA A 37 10.72 -15.42 15.05
N ALA A 38 9.60 -15.09 15.71
CA ALA A 38 8.41 -14.80 14.96
C ALA A 38 8.88 -13.69 14.04
N GLU A 39 9.17 -14.03 12.78
CA GLU A 39 8.99 -13.08 11.72
C GLU A 39 7.58 -12.59 12.00
N ALA A 40 7.48 -11.39 12.57
CA ALA A 40 6.28 -10.61 12.46
C ALA A 40 6.14 -10.52 10.95
N THR A 41 5.35 -11.44 10.39
CA THR A 41 4.79 -11.30 9.07
C THR A 41 4.07 -9.98 9.18
N SER A 42 4.76 -8.88 8.83
CA SER A 42 4.09 -7.65 8.49
C SER A 42 3.09 -8.12 7.46
N SER A 43 1.83 -8.23 7.86
CA SER A 43 0.77 -8.60 6.95
C SER A 43 0.95 -7.68 5.76
N ALA A 44 1.29 -8.24 4.60
CA ALA A 44 1.62 -7.43 3.44
C ALA A 44 0.52 -6.37 3.27
N PRO A 45 0.83 -5.13 2.88
CA PRO A 45 -0.17 -4.06 2.79
C PRO A 45 -1.45 -4.51 2.06
N GLU A 46 -1.30 -5.36 1.05
CA GLU A 46 -2.38 -6.00 0.29
C GLU A 46 -3.31 -6.86 1.16
N SER A 47 -2.76 -7.56 2.16
CA SER A 47 -3.53 -8.30 3.16
C SER A 47 -4.35 -7.36 4.05
N LEU A 48 -3.82 -6.18 4.40
CA LEU A 48 -4.55 -5.20 5.22
C LEU A 48 -5.63 -4.48 4.43
N VAL A 49 -5.46 -4.29 3.12
CA VAL A 49 -6.53 -3.78 2.24
C VAL A 49 -7.74 -4.69 2.26
N LYS A 50 -7.54 -6.02 2.28
CA LYS A 50 -8.65 -6.98 2.43
C LYS A 50 -9.36 -6.82 3.77
N VAL A 51 -8.61 -6.71 4.88
CA VAL A 51 -9.19 -6.50 6.22
C VAL A 51 -9.99 -5.20 6.27
N LEU A 52 -9.44 -4.11 5.73
CA LEU A 52 -10.13 -2.83 5.63
C LEU A 52 -11.42 -3.00 4.80
N TYR A 53 -11.33 -3.57 3.59
CA TYR A 53 -12.48 -3.81 2.72
C TYR A 53 -13.58 -4.60 3.43
N GLU A 54 -13.22 -5.69 4.13
CA GLU A 54 -14.17 -6.54 4.86
C GLU A 54 -14.82 -5.80 6.05
N SER A 55 -14.10 -4.88 6.69
CA SER A 55 -14.62 -4.07 7.81
C SER A 55 -15.59 -2.95 7.39
N LEU A 56 -15.63 -2.55 6.11
CA LEU A 56 -16.50 -1.47 5.64
C LEU A 56 -17.97 -1.91 5.63
N SER A 57 -18.88 -1.02 6.04
CA SER A 57 -20.32 -1.21 5.85
C SER A 57 -20.69 -1.19 4.36
N PRO A 58 -21.87 -1.71 3.95
CA PRO A 58 -22.33 -1.60 2.57
C PRO A 58 -22.35 -0.16 2.05
N ALA A 59 -22.88 0.78 2.84
CA ALA A 59 -22.92 2.20 2.48
C ALA A 59 -21.52 2.81 2.34
N GLN A 60 -20.56 2.38 3.17
CA GLN A 60 -19.18 2.82 3.03
C GLN A 60 -18.58 2.31 1.72
N ARG A 61 -18.75 1.02 1.40
CA ARG A 61 -18.24 0.41 0.16
C ARG A 61 -18.80 1.11 -1.09
N GLU A 62 -20.08 1.47 -1.10
CA GLU A 62 -20.68 2.22 -2.21
C GLU A 62 -20.00 3.57 -2.47
N SER A 63 -19.42 4.18 -1.43
CA SER A 63 -18.79 5.51 -1.54
C SER A 63 -17.31 5.45 -1.94
N VAL A 64 -16.59 4.38 -1.56
CA VAL A 64 -15.11 4.35 -1.63
C VAL A 64 -14.52 3.13 -2.34
N CYS A 65 -15.35 2.15 -2.69
CA CYS A 65 -14.94 1.01 -3.50
C CYS A 65 -15.42 1.19 -4.95
N TYR A 66 -14.53 0.93 -5.90
CA TYR A 66 -14.79 1.10 -7.32
C TYR A 66 -14.42 -0.16 -8.08
N ASP A 67 -15.07 -0.41 -9.21
CA ASP A 67 -14.62 -1.43 -10.15
C ASP A 67 -13.19 -1.13 -10.63
N TRP A 68 -12.40 -2.17 -10.93
CA TRP A 68 -11.03 -2.01 -11.40
C TRP A 68 -10.89 -1.09 -12.62
N ASN A 69 -11.88 -1.10 -13.51
CA ASN A 69 -11.94 -0.25 -14.71
C ASN A 69 -13.00 0.86 -14.60
N TYR A 70 -13.28 1.34 -13.38
CA TYR A 70 -14.24 2.41 -13.17
C TYR A 70 -13.88 3.67 -13.98
N GLN A 71 -14.83 4.11 -14.79
CA GLN A 71 -14.75 5.32 -15.61
C GLN A 71 -15.55 6.43 -14.95
N ASP A 72 -14.86 7.43 -14.40
CA ASP A 72 -15.49 8.65 -13.91
C ASP A 72 -15.91 9.51 -15.11
N PRO A 73 -17.17 10.00 -15.18
CA PRO A 73 -17.66 10.78 -16.33
C PRO A 73 -16.85 12.05 -16.65
N LYS A 74 -16.16 12.61 -15.66
CA LYS A 74 -15.38 13.85 -15.77
C LYS A 74 -13.88 13.60 -15.74
N ARG A 75 -13.44 12.56 -15.02
CA ARG A 75 -12.02 12.30 -14.72
C ARG A 75 -11.43 11.15 -15.52
N GLY A 76 -12.25 10.39 -16.25
CA GLY A 76 -11.80 9.23 -17.03
C GLY A 76 -11.47 8.03 -16.15
N LEU A 77 -10.48 7.23 -16.55
CA LEU A 77 -10.09 6.01 -15.84
C LEU A 77 -9.49 6.39 -14.48
N LEU A 78 -10.27 6.19 -13.42
CA LEU A 78 -10.01 6.87 -12.15
C LEU A 78 -8.73 6.37 -11.48
N ARG A 79 -8.41 5.08 -11.59
CA ARG A 79 -7.19 4.49 -11.00
C ARG A 79 -5.87 4.99 -11.60
N THR A 80 -5.90 5.66 -12.76
CA THR A 80 -4.71 6.24 -13.40
C THR A 80 -4.68 7.76 -13.33
N ARG A 81 -5.64 8.38 -12.63
CA ARG A 81 -5.77 9.84 -12.55
C ARG A 81 -4.70 10.41 -11.61
N VAL A 82 -3.98 11.44 -12.08
CA VAL A 82 -3.03 12.23 -11.27
C VAL A 82 -3.27 13.72 -11.49
N ALA A 83 -3.59 14.48 -10.44
CA ALA A 83 -3.72 15.93 -10.47
C ALA A 83 -3.10 16.57 -9.22
N ALA A 84 -2.77 17.86 -9.30
CA ALA A 84 -2.31 18.61 -8.14
C ALA A 84 -3.41 18.70 -7.08
N ASN A 85 -3.05 18.42 -5.83
CA ASN A 85 -3.91 18.51 -4.63
C ASN A 85 -5.29 17.87 -4.82
N TRP A 86 -5.34 16.74 -5.54
CA TRP A 86 -6.61 16.09 -5.85
C TRP A 86 -6.99 15.11 -4.75
N LYS A 87 -8.28 15.11 -4.43
CA LYS A 87 -8.93 14.16 -3.53
C LYS A 87 -9.87 13.27 -4.33
N MET A 88 -9.84 11.98 -4.04
CA MET A 88 -10.53 10.96 -4.83
C MET A 88 -12.05 10.99 -4.67
N ASN A 89 -12.50 11.11 -3.43
CA ASN A 89 -13.91 11.25 -3.08
C ASN A 89 -14.05 12.23 -1.92
N SER A 90 -15.29 12.48 -1.49
CA SER A 90 -15.57 13.43 -0.41
C SER A 90 -15.25 12.89 0.98
N GLN A 91 -15.00 11.58 1.13
CA GLN A 91 -14.88 10.93 2.44
C GLN A 91 -13.46 11.14 2.99
N GLU A 92 -13.33 11.98 4.00
CA GLU A 92 -12.05 12.22 4.69
C GLU A 92 -11.70 11.08 5.61
N VAL A 93 -10.42 10.71 5.62
CA VAL A 93 -9.92 9.68 6.53
C VAL A 93 -10.17 10.09 7.98
N MET A 94 -9.88 11.35 8.36
CA MET A 94 -10.14 11.87 9.71
C MET A 94 -11.56 12.43 9.93
N GLY A 95 -12.47 12.23 8.97
CA GLY A 95 -13.89 12.57 9.14
C GLY A 95 -14.67 11.50 9.92
N GLU A 96 -15.97 11.74 10.12
CA GLU A 96 -16.87 10.80 10.81
C GLU A 96 -17.20 9.53 10.00
N PHE A 97 -16.76 9.47 8.74
CA PHE A 97 -17.12 8.39 7.82
C PHE A 97 -16.49 7.04 8.21
N TYR A 98 -15.28 7.04 8.78
CA TYR A 98 -14.55 5.83 9.16
C TYR A 98 -14.55 5.63 10.67
N THR A 99 -14.56 4.37 11.13
CA THR A 99 -14.31 4.06 12.54
C THR A 99 -12.83 4.20 12.88
N ASP A 100 -12.51 4.28 14.16
CA ASP A 100 -11.13 4.38 14.66
C ASP A 100 -10.27 3.20 14.17
N GLU A 101 -10.83 1.98 14.18
CA GLU A 101 -10.16 0.78 13.69
C GLU A 101 -9.91 0.83 12.18
N GLN A 102 -10.85 1.39 11.40
CA GLN A 102 -10.69 1.58 9.97
C GLN A 102 -9.60 2.63 9.67
N ARG A 103 -9.51 3.70 10.45
CA ARG A 103 -8.44 4.71 10.33
C ARG A 103 -7.07 4.13 10.66
N ASP A 104 -6.98 3.28 11.69
CA ASP A 104 -5.75 2.54 12.01
C ASP A 104 -5.32 1.59 10.88
N LEU A 105 -6.27 0.87 10.26
CA LEU A 105 -5.97 0.05 9.08
C LEU A 105 -5.48 0.89 7.90
N ILE A 106 -6.11 2.04 7.62
CA ILE A 106 -5.67 2.97 6.58
C ILE A 106 -4.23 3.44 6.85
N ARG A 107 -3.91 3.79 8.09
CA ARG A 107 -2.55 4.19 8.48
C ARG A 107 -1.54 3.07 8.26
N LYS A 108 -1.84 1.85 8.71
CA LYS A 108 -0.95 0.69 8.54
C LYS A 108 -0.74 0.31 7.08
N ILE A 109 -1.76 0.44 6.24
CA ILE A 109 -1.63 0.23 4.79
C ILE A 109 -0.66 1.27 4.20
N PHE A 110 -0.82 2.55 4.54
CA PHE A 110 0.09 3.61 4.10
C PHE A 110 1.53 3.35 4.56
N GLU A 111 1.73 3.08 5.85
CA GLU A 111 3.06 2.80 6.41
C GLU A 111 3.70 1.55 5.84
N GLY A 112 2.90 0.54 5.48
CA GLY A 112 3.40 -0.67 4.85
C GLY A 112 3.85 -0.46 3.39
N ILE A 113 3.38 0.60 2.72
CA ILE A 113 3.80 0.97 1.36
C ILE A 113 5.04 1.89 1.41
N VAL A 114 5.13 2.73 2.43
CA VAL A 114 6.18 3.74 2.57
C VAL A 114 7.36 3.17 3.37
N ASP A 115 8.60 3.42 2.92
CA ASP A 115 9.79 3.03 3.68
C ASP A 115 9.77 3.68 5.08
N PRO A 116 9.98 2.91 6.17
CA PRO A 116 9.86 3.38 7.55
C PRO A 116 10.67 4.65 7.88
N GLN A 117 11.80 4.87 7.21
CA GLN A 117 12.62 6.07 7.45
C GLN A 117 11.93 7.37 7.01
N TRP A 118 10.87 7.28 6.20
CA TRP A 118 10.13 8.41 5.67
C TRP A 118 8.84 8.72 6.43
N HIS A 119 8.34 7.83 7.30
CA HIS A 119 7.06 8.01 7.99
C HIS A 119 6.97 9.35 8.72
N ALA A 120 7.96 9.67 9.57
CA ALA A 120 7.98 10.93 10.31
C ALA A 120 8.06 12.18 9.41
N LYS A 121 8.69 12.07 8.24
CA LYS A 121 8.78 13.19 7.29
C LYS A 121 7.45 13.41 6.58
N PHE A 122 6.75 12.34 6.22
CA PHE A 122 5.38 12.43 5.71
C PHE A 122 4.44 13.00 6.77
N ASP A 123 4.56 12.55 8.03
CA ASP A 123 3.72 13.05 9.11
C ASP A 123 3.91 14.54 9.33
N GLN A 124 5.16 15.02 9.37
CA GLN A 124 5.45 16.45 9.43
C GLN A 124 4.90 17.21 8.23
N GLN A 125 5.10 16.69 7.01
CA GLN A 125 4.58 17.33 5.80
C GLN A 125 3.05 17.46 5.85
N MET A 126 2.34 16.42 6.27
CA MET A 126 0.88 16.47 6.36
C MET A 126 0.40 17.37 7.50
N ASP A 127 1.14 17.46 8.60
CA ASP A 127 0.86 18.44 9.66
C ASP A 127 0.99 19.88 9.12
N ASP A 128 2.08 20.16 8.40
CA ASP A 128 2.35 21.48 7.81
C ASP A 128 1.34 21.87 6.71
N ASP A 129 0.92 20.91 5.88
CA ASP A 129 0.08 21.15 4.70
C ASP A 129 -1.43 21.10 5.00
N CYS A 130 -1.88 20.17 5.86
CA CYS A 130 -3.31 19.92 6.10
C CYS A 130 -3.70 19.66 7.56
N GLY A 131 -2.79 19.89 8.52
CA GLY A 131 -3.08 19.69 9.95
C GLY A 131 -3.08 18.23 10.40
N GLY A 132 -2.44 17.35 9.62
CA GLY A 132 -2.12 15.98 10.01
C GLY A 132 -2.54 14.92 9.01
N PHE A 133 -2.03 13.70 9.18
CA PHE A 133 -2.39 12.57 8.33
C PHE A 133 -3.90 12.32 8.36
N GLY A 134 -4.49 12.18 7.17
CA GLY A 134 -5.90 11.89 6.95
C GLY A 134 -6.83 13.10 6.90
N HIS A 135 -6.33 14.31 7.17
CA HIS A 135 -7.04 15.57 6.94
C HIS A 135 -6.94 15.96 5.47
N GLU A 136 -8.06 16.36 4.85
CA GLU A 136 -8.16 16.65 3.41
C GLU A 136 -7.75 15.50 2.46
N GLN A 137 -7.58 14.30 2.99
CA GLN A 137 -7.17 13.10 2.25
C GLN A 137 -8.31 12.09 2.22
N SER A 138 -8.41 11.35 1.11
CA SER A 138 -9.39 10.27 0.93
C SER A 138 -8.71 9.04 0.35
N ILE A 139 -9.24 7.86 0.66
CA ILE A 139 -8.83 6.61 0.02
C ILE A 139 -9.86 6.14 -1.01
N GLY A 140 -9.43 5.25 -1.90
CA GLY A 140 -10.32 4.43 -2.71
C GLY A 140 -9.74 3.04 -2.91
N ILE A 141 -10.62 2.03 -2.96
CA ILE A 141 -10.25 0.63 -3.21
C ILE A 141 -10.76 0.28 -4.61
N PHE A 142 -9.87 -0.20 -5.47
CA PHE A 142 -10.21 -0.61 -6.83
C PHE A 142 -10.23 -2.13 -6.97
N GLY A 143 -11.30 -2.64 -7.57
CA GLY A 143 -11.57 -4.07 -7.65
C GLY A 143 -11.98 -4.64 -6.30
N LYS A 144 -12.05 -5.97 -6.23
CA LYS A 144 -12.42 -6.70 -5.03
C LYS A 144 -11.19 -7.47 -4.50
N PRO A 145 -10.72 -7.18 -3.29
CA PRO A 145 -9.57 -7.88 -2.72
C PRO A 145 -9.78 -9.40 -2.70
N GLY A 146 -8.83 -10.14 -3.26
CA GLY A 146 -8.88 -11.60 -3.36
C GLY A 146 -9.55 -12.15 -4.62
N ASP A 147 -10.04 -11.29 -5.51
CA ASP A 147 -10.36 -11.66 -6.88
C ASP A 147 -9.10 -11.39 -7.75
N ASP A 148 -8.57 -12.43 -8.41
CA ASP A 148 -7.41 -12.36 -9.33
C ASP A 148 -7.83 -11.90 -10.74
#